data_AF-A0A976QUI4-F1
#
_entry.id   AF-A0A976QUI4-F1
#
_cell.length_a   1.000
_cell.length_b   1.000
_cell.length_c   1.000
_cell.angle_alpha   90.00
_cell.angle_beta   90.00
_cell.angle_gamma   90.00
#
_symmetry.space_group_name_H-M   'P 1'
#
loop_
_entity.id
_entity.type
_entity.pdbx_description
1 polymer ?
#
loop_
_entity_poly.entity_id
_entity_poly.type
_entity_poly.pdbx_seq_one_letter_code
_entity_poly.pdbx_strand_id
1 'polypeptide(L)'
;MESYREHLKDALNRKYRGKFRPFKKSRASEDAETGTYVEESETKQFEELGRKTIRNGQAAIVILAGGLSTRIGSCEPKSILPVTAVKNKSLLQLHLEKLRRLFTLVEVEEHPLIFILTCSFNHSQIESFLKRNLHFGLDPKCVILLVQSNLPCFIGDELEYSRYPSCQLNTPKADVIDFSKDEDFDNFYTRGFRLDVRFEGIVTSPNGNGNVFETLHKNYEFMKILPNIKCVHVIGVDNCLSKPLDPPFVGMMAHTQGLDMLNKCVLRTHGENLGVFCVGDFPRIIEYSELDRLTENGLKDYVFYGNICDHMFSGDFISRVVSKKLYKNLPLHAAKKRIPVWSHENGRFVFPSECNGYKLELFVFDVMEFTSKVMCVAVERDLSFAPLKTSWDCDMSNEGAIQYKMDKVFKTWLSTVDCRVDGICEISPTLSYSGENLEEYRGKLLKGPVYLE
;
A
#
# COMPACT_ATOMS: atom_id res chain seq x y z
N MET A 1 -3.15 -26.38 -10.28
CA MET A 1 -2.10 -26.75 -9.29
C MET A 1 -0.74 -26.80 -9.95
N GLU A 2 -0.51 -27.66 -10.92
CA GLU A 2 0.80 -27.77 -11.61
C GLU A 2 1.37 -26.42 -12.11
N SER A 3 0.52 -25.55 -12.70
CA SER A 3 0.89 -24.18 -13.08
C SER A 3 1.41 -23.31 -11.90
N TYR A 4 0.90 -23.45 -10.68
CA TYR A 4 1.41 -22.66 -9.54
C TYR A 4 2.79 -23.14 -9.05
N ARG A 5 3.14 -24.41 -9.24
CA ARG A 5 4.50 -24.90 -8.96
C ARG A 5 5.51 -24.31 -9.93
N GLU A 6 5.14 -24.19 -11.20
CA GLU A 6 5.97 -23.52 -12.19
C GLU A 6 6.18 -22.04 -11.83
N HIS A 7 5.13 -21.35 -11.37
CA HIS A 7 5.25 -19.99 -10.86
C HIS A 7 6.16 -19.89 -9.63
N LEU A 8 6.09 -20.82 -8.68
CA LEU A 8 7.01 -20.82 -7.54
C LEU A 8 8.45 -21.09 -7.98
N LYS A 9 8.67 -22.06 -8.89
CA LYS A 9 9.99 -22.34 -9.47
C LYS A 9 10.55 -21.11 -10.18
N ASP A 10 9.74 -20.43 -11.00
CA ASP A 10 10.13 -19.19 -11.66
C ASP A 10 10.51 -18.12 -10.64
N ALA A 11 9.64 -17.86 -9.65
CA ALA A 11 9.85 -16.85 -8.63
C ALA A 11 11.12 -17.07 -7.79
N LEU A 12 11.48 -18.33 -7.51
CA LEU A 12 12.70 -18.70 -6.76
C LEU A 12 13.96 -18.63 -7.62
N ASN A 13 13.86 -18.94 -8.91
CA ASN A 13 15.00 -18.95 -9.84
C ASN A 13 15.23 -17.62 -10.57
N ARG A 14 14.30 -16.66 -10.45
CA ARG A 14 14.38 -15.36 -11.10
C ARG A 14 15.67 -14.63 -10.69
N LYS A 15 16.49 -14.32 -11.69
CA LYS A 15 17.70 -13.49 -11.56
C LYS A 15 17.56 -12.24 -12.40
N TYR A 16 17.93 -11.11 -11.82
CA TYR A 16 17.99 -9.85 -12.55
C TYR A 16 19.34 -9.75 -13.25
N ARG A 17 19.33 -9.87 -14.58
CA ARG A 17 20.51 -9.81 -15.44
C ARG A 17 20.61 -8.43 -16.11
N GLY A 18 21.83 -8.00 -16.42
CA GLY A 18 22.11 -6.76 -17.13
C GLY A 18 22.54 -5.61 -16.21
N LYS A 19 22.90 -4.49 -16.84
CA LYS A 19 23.32 -3.27 -16.15
C LYS A 19 22.09 -2.44 -15.79
N PHE A 20 21.89 -2.24 -14.49
CA PHE A 20 20.88 -1.33 -13.99
C PHE A 20 21.50 0.03 -13.69
N ARG A 21 20.71 1.10 -13.87
CA ARG A 21 21.07 2.47 -13.50
C ARG A 21 19.98 3.11 -12.64
N PRO A 22 20.33 4.03 -11.71
CA PRO A 22 19.33 4.82 -11.00
C PRO A 22 18.55 5.72 -11.95
N PHE A 23 17.40 6.18 -11.46
CA PHE A 23 16.66 7.26 -12.11
C PHE A 23 17.52 8.52 -12.11
N LYS A 24 17.49 9.29 -13.20
CA LYS A 24 18.31 10.51 -13.35
C LYS A 24 17.50 11.75 -13.00
N LYS A 25 18.16 12.77 -12.45
CA LYS A 25 17.51 14.06 -12.22
C LYS A 25 17.09 14.69 -13.55
N SER A 26 15.88 15.22 -13.60
CA SER A 26 15.35 16.02 -14.70
C SER A 26 14.63 17.24 -14.14
N ARG A 27 14.21 18.17 -15.01
CA ARG A 27 13.22 19.19 -14.68
C ARG A 27 11.81 18.65 -14.87
N ALA A 28 10.85 19.23 -14.17
CA ALA A 28 9.43 18.98 -14.41
C ALA A 28 8.99 19.63 -15.74
N SER A 29 9.20 18.93 -16.85
CA SER A 29 8.77 19.34 -18.19
C SER A 29 8.18 18.18 -18.98
N GLU A 30 7.41 18.50 -20.04
CA GLU A 30 6.86 17.51 -20.96
C GLU A 30 7.95 16.66 -21.65
N ASP A 31 9.13 17.24 -21.86
CA ASP A 31 10.28 16.58 -22.50
C ASP A 31 11.04 15.60 -21.58
N ALA A 32 10.65 15.47 -20.31
CA ALA A 32 11.33 14.57 -19.38
C ALA A 32 11.33 13.12 -19.92
N GLU A 33 12.50 12.48 -19.92
CA GLU A 33 12.62 11.10 -20.36
C GLU A 33 12.05 10.12 -19.31
N THR A 34 11.77 8.89 -19.76
CA THR A 34 11.43 7.78 -18.86
C THR A 34 12.60 7.46 -17.93
N GLY A 35 12.31 7.11 -16.68
CA GLY A 35 13.34 6.81 -15.69
C GLY A 35 14.05 8.06 -15.16
N THR A 36 13.32 9.16 -15.02
CA THR A 36 13.80 10.41 -14.41
C THR A 36 13.08 10.70 -13.09
N TYR A 37 13.71 11.51 -12.24
CA TYR A 37 13.06 12.11 -11.08
C TYR A 37 13.13 13.64 -11.11
N VAL A 38 12.16 14.29 -10.49
CA VAL A 38 12.10 15.76 -10.28
C VAL A 38 11.99 16.08 -8.80
N GLU A 39 12.28 17.31 -8.40
CA GLU A 39 12.09 17.73 -7.00
C GLU A 39 10.62 18.10 -6.73
N GLU A 40 10.12 17.83 -5.52
CA GLU A 40 8.75 18.18 -5.12
C GLU A 40 8.41 19.66 -5.34
N SER A 41 9.38 20.58 -5.16
CA SER A 41 9.19 22.01 -5.36
C SER A 41 8.79 22.39 -6.80
N GLU A 42 9.19 21.58 -7.79
CA GLU A 42 8.86 21.80 -9.21
C GLU A 42 7.42 21.42 -9.53
N THR A 43 6.74 20.68 -8.64
CA THR A 43 5.34 20.26 -8.86
C THR A 43 4.33 21.35 -8.51
N LYS A 44 4.71 22.35 -7.70
CA LYS A 44 3.81 23.40 -7.19
C LYS A 44 3.07 24.16 -8.30
N GLN A 45 3.72 24.35 -9.45
CA GLN A 45 3.11 25.02 -10.61
C GLN A 45 1.87 24.29 -11.17
N PHE A 46 1.69 23.00 -10.86
CA PHE A 46 0.57 22.19 -11.33
C PHE A 46 -0.59 22.11 -10.32
N GLU A 47 -0.49 22.78 -9.17
CA GLU A 47 -1.49 22.66 -8.10
C GLU A 47 -2.91 22.97 -8.58
N GLU A 48 -3.11 24.09 -9.27
CA GLU A 48 -4.44 24.50 -9.74
C GLU A 48 -5.01 23.53 -10.78
N LEU A 49 -4.15 23.00 -11.67
CA LEU A 49 -4.57 21.98 -12.62
C LEU A 49 -4.99 20.69 -11.90
N GLY A 50 -4.28 20.31 -10.84
CA GLY A 50 -4.64 19.18 -10.01
C GLY A 50 -5.99 19.36 -9.32
N ARG A 51 -6.19 20.53 -8.69
CA ARG A 51 -7.49 20.91 -8.09
C ARG A 51 -8.61 20.83 -9.12
N LYS A 52 -8.42 21.41 -10.30
CA LYS A 52 -9.38 21.34 -11.41
C LYS A 52 -9.65 19.90 -11.86
N THR A 53 -8.63 19.06 -11.98
CA THR A 53 -8.76 17.65 -12.37
C THR A 53 -9.60 16.87 -11.35
N ILE A 54 -9.39 17.11 -10.05
CA ILE A 54 -10.16 16.49 -8.96
C ILE A 54 -11.60 17.02 -8.99
N ARG A 55 -11.80 18.34 -9.10
CA ARG A 55 -13.12 19.00 -9.19
C ARG A 55 -13.99 18.41 -10.30
N ASN A 56 -13.39 18.12 -11.45
CA ASN A 56 -14.08 17.61 -12.61
C ASN A 56 -14.37 16.09 -12.56
N GLY A 57 -14.10 15.42 -11.43
CA GLY A 57 -14.27 13.97 -11.30
C GLY A 57 -13.31 13.14 -12.17
N GLN A 58 -12.18 13.74 -12.59
CA GLN A 58 -11.19 13.10 -13.47
C GLN A 58 -10.07 12.40 -12.68
N ALA A 59 -10.25 12.21 -11.38
CA ALA A 59 -9.33 11.49 -10.52
C ALA A 59 -10.07 10.41 -9.71
N ALA A 60 -9.39 9.30 -9.46
CA ALA A 60 -9.85 8.25 -8.55
C ALA A 60 -8.69 7.82 -7.65
N ILE A 61 -8.99 7.25 -6.48
CA ILE A 61 -7.97 6.76 -5.55
C ILE A 61 -8.19 5.31 -5.15
N VAL A 62 -7.10 4.56 -4.97
CA VAL A 62 -7.08 3.23 -4.37
C VAL A 62 -6.20 3.23 -3.12
N ILE A 63 -6.76 2.83 -1.99
CA ILE A 63 -6.04 2.60 -0.74
C ILE A 63 -5.79 1.09 -0.58
N LEU A 64 -4.52 0.69 -0.56
CA LEU A 64 -4.11 -0.69 -0.39
C LEU A 64 -4.18 -1.09 1.09
N ALA A 65 -5.31 -1.68 1.49
CA ALA A 65 -5.64 -2.05 2.87
C ALA A 65 -5.71 -3.58 3.10
N GLY A 66 -5.17 -4.38 2.18
CA GLY A 66 -5.23 -5.84 2.24
C GLY A 66 -4.31 -6.49 3.29
N GLY A 67 -3.43 -5.70 3.92
CA GLY A 67 -2.48 -6.18 4.91
C GLY A 67 -3.08 -6.38 6.30
N LEU A 68 -2.61 -7.41 6.99
CA LEU A 68 -2.90 -7.66 8.41
C LEU A 68 -1.72 -7.24 9.29
N SER A 69 -1.99 -7.09 10.57
CA SER A 69 -1.07 -6.60 11.60
C SER A 69 -0.17 -7.70 12.20
N THR A 70 0.14 -8.74 11.43
CA THR A 70 0.79 -9.96 11.95
C THR A 70 2.20 -9.71 12.50
N ARG A 71 2.89 -8.68 12.01
CA ARG A 71 4.22 -8.25 12.48
C ARG A 71 4.21 -7.57 13.84
N ILE A 72 3.06 -7.08 14.29
CA ILE A 72 2.87 -6.48 15.63
C ILE A 72 2.10 -7.40 16.58
N GLY A 73 1.95 -8.68 16.22
CA GLY A 73 1.28 -9.69 17.05
C GLY A 73 -0.24 -9.70 16.98
N SER A 74 -0.87 -8.80 16.21
CA SER A 74 -2.33 -8.73 16.03
C SER A 74 -2.78 -9.36 14.71
N CYS A 75 -3.98 -9.95 14.69
CA CYS A 75 -4.63 -10.41 13.46
C CYS A 75 -5.63 -9.38 12.90
N GLU A 76 -5.72 -8.21 13.52
CA GLU A 76 -6.60 -7.13 13.06
C GLU A 76 -6.10 -6.54 11.73
N PRO A 77 -7.02 -5.98 10.93
CA PRO A 77 -6.65 -5.20 9.75
C PRO A 77 -5.72 -4.06 10.16
N LYS A 78 -4.58 -3.92 9.47
CA LYS A 78 -3.65 -2.82 9.77
C LYS A 78 -4.33 -1.46 9.63
N SER A 79 -5.23 -1.35 8.66
CA SER A 79 -5.97 -0.13 8.35
C SER A 79 -6.80 0.43 9.51
N ILE A 80 -7.21 -0.39 10.48
CA ILE A 80 -8.06 0.07 11.60
C ILE A 80 -7.27 0.31 12.89
N LEU A 81 -5.96 0.07 12.89
CA LEU A 81 -5.13 0.31 14.07
C LEU A 81 -5.06 1.81 14.40
N PRO A 82 -5.19 2.19 15.69
CA PRO A 82 -4.96 3.55 16.14
C PRO A 82 -3.48 3.92 15.97
N VAL A 83 -3.20 5.16 15.56
CA VAL A 83 -1.83 5.64 15.35
C VAL A 83 -1.56 7.06 15.84
N THR A 84 -2.59 7.89 16.06
CA THR A 84 -2.37 9.27 16.52
C THR A 84 -2.30 9.39 18.04
N ALA A 85 -1.46 10.30 18.51
CA ALA A 85 -1.08 10.38 19.93
C ALA A 85 -2.18 10.88 20.87
N VAL A 86 -3.11 11.71 20.38
CA VAL A 86 -4.12 12.37 21.23
C VAL A 86 -5.50 11.75 21.03
N LYS A 87 -5.93 11.56 19.79
CA LYS A 87 -7.27 11.04 19.49
C LYS A 87 -7.31 9.56 19.13
N ASN A 88 -6.16 8.90 19.04
CA ASN A 88 -6.07 7.49 18.63
C ASN A 88 -6.79 7.21 17.31
N LYS A 89 -6.73 8.15 16.36
CA LYS A 89 -7.33 7.97 15.03
C LYS A 89 -6.65 6.82 14.31
N SER A 90 -7.44 6.03 13.59
CA SER A 90 -6.92 4.91 12.82
C SER A 90 -6.25 5.34 11.51
N LEU A 91 -5.38 4.49 10.95
CA LEU A 91 -4.76 4.74 9.65
C LEU A 91 -5.78 5.05 8.54
N LEU A 92 -6.83 4.23 8.42
CA LEU A 92 -7.86 4.43 7.41
C LEU A 92 -8.69 5.69 7.65
N GLN A 93 -9.02 5.99 8.91
CA GLN A 93 -9.69 7.23 9.27
C GLN A 93 -8.89 8.46 8.81
N LEU A 94 -7.57 8.49 9.06
CA LEU A 94 -6.72 9.60 8.64
C LEU A 94 -6.78 9.83 7.13
N HIS A 95 -6.68 8.77 6.33
CA HIS A 95 -6.73 8.89 4.87
C HIS A 95 -8.09 9.38 4.37
N LEU A 96 -9.18 8.89 4.95
CA LEU A 96 -10.53 9.28 4.56
C LEU A 96 -10.88 10.71 4.98
N GLU A 97 -10.45 11.14 6.17
CA GLU A 97 -10.62 12.52 6.62
C GLU A 97 -9.79 13.52 5.80
N LYS A 98 -8.57 13.14 5.37
CA LYS A 98 -7.77 13.94 4.41
C LYS A 98 -8.51 14.11 3.08
N LEU A 99 -9.06 13.03 2.52
CA LEU A 99 -9.85 13.10 1.29
C LEU A 99 -11.08 13.98 1.47
N ARG A 100 -11.81 13.84 2.59
CA ARG A 100 -12.96 14.68 2.90
C ARG A 100 -12.58 16.16 2.93
N ARG A 101 -11.50 16.51 3.63
CA ARG A 101 -11.00 17.89 3.67
C ARG A 101 -10.61 18.39 2.29
N LEU A 102 -9.89 17.59 1.51
CA LEU A 102 -9.49 17.94 0.16
C LEU A 102 -10.70 18.21 -0.75
N PHE A 103 -11.74 17.38 -0.66
CA PHE A 103 -12.97 17.57 -1.43
C PHE A 103 -13.68 18.88 -1.08
N THR A 104 -13.68 19.27 0.21
CA THR A 104 -14.14 20.60 0.63
C THR A 104 -13.25 21.73 0.07
N LEU A 105 -11.92 21.59 0.13
CA LEU A 105 -10.99 22.61 -0.37
C LEU A 105 -11.03 22.80 -1.89
N VAL A 106 -11.40 21.76 -2.63
CA VAL A 106 -11.49 21.78 -4.09
C VAL A 106 -12.89 22.16 -4.56
N GLU A 107 -13.89 22.15 -3.67
CA GLU A 107 -15.30 22.42 -3.98
C GLU A 107 -15.81 21.46 -5.06
N VAL A 108 -15.64 20.15 -4.83
CA VAL A 108 -16.17 19.11 -5.72
C VAL A 108 -17.71 19.09 -5.64
N GLU A 109 -18.39 18.95 -6.77
CA GLU A 109 -19.85 18.75 -6.80
C GLU A 109 -20.22 17.31 -6.41
N GLU A 110 -19.50 16.35 -6.98
CA GLU A 110 -19.59 14.93 -6.65
C GLU A 110 -18.23 14.42 -6.16
N HIS A 111 -18.23 13.62 -5.10
CA HIS A 111 -16.98 13.08 -4.55
C HIS A 111 -16.33 12.09 -5.53
N PRO A 112 -15.03 12.23 -5.83
CA PRO A 112 -14.24 11.20 -6.52
C PRO A 112 -14.39 9.82 -5.87
N LEU A 113 -14.35 8.76 -6.69
CA LEU A 113 -14.43 7.39 -6.18
C LEU A 113 -13.16 7.00 -5.40
N ILE A 114 -13.38 6.43 -4.22
CA ILE A 114 -12.40 5.94 -3.28
C ILE A 114 -12.52 4.43 -3.22
N PHE A 115 -11.56 3.73 -3.78
CA PHE A 115 -11.46 2.28 -3.71
C PHE A 115 -10.58 1.87 -2.54
N ILE A 116 -11.00 0.87 -1.77
CA ILE A 116 -10.19 0.30 -0.69
C ILE A 116 -9.97 -1.17 -1.02
N LEU A 117 -8.73 -1.54 -1.36
CA LEU A 117 -8.37 -2.92 -1.65
C LEU A 117 -8.19 -3.70 -0.33
N THR A 118 -9.12 -4.60 -0.07
CA THR A 118 -9.18 -5.50 1.09
C THR A 118 -8.77 -6.92 0.69
N CYS A 119 -8.79 -7.87 1.63
CA CYS A 119 -8.74 -9.30 1.37
C CYS A 119 -9.89 -10.02 2.08
N SER A 120 -10.08 -11.30 1.76
CA SER A 120 -11.11 -12.12 2.40
C SER A 120 -11.02 -12.18 3.93
N PHE A 121 -9.85 -11.87 4.51
CA PHE A 121 -9.59 -11.92 5.95
C PHE A 121 -10.04 -10.66 6.70
N ASN A 122 -10.00 -9.51 6.05
CA ASN A 122 -10.23 -8.22 6.69
C ASN A 122 -11.44 -7.46 6.14
N HIS A 123 -12.03 -7.91 5.04
CA HIS A 123 -13.12 -7.23 4.36
C HIS A 123 -14.28 -6.87 5.30
N SER A 124 -14.89 -7.86 5.96
CA SER A 124 -16.05 -7.64 6.83
C SER A 124 -15.74 -6.72 8.03
N GLN A 125 -14.51 -6.78 8.55
CA GLN A 125 -14.06 -5.92 9.65
C GLN A 125 -13.92 -4.47 9.18
N ILE A 126 -13.32 -4.23 8.02
CA ILE A 126 -13.17 -2.90 7.42
C ILE A 126 -14.54 -2.34 7.03
N GLU A 127 -15.42 -3.14 6.43
CA GLU A 127 -16.79 -2.73 6.09
C GLU A 127 -17.57 -2.31 7.35
N SER A 128 -17.53 -3.12 8.40
CA SER A 128 -18.17 -2.81 9.68
C SER A 128 -17.57 -1.57 10.34
N PHE A 129 -16.27 -1.36 10.19
CA PHE A 129 -15.58 -0.16 10.68
C PHE A 129 -16.05 1.10 9.95
N LEU A 130 -16.17 1.07 8.62
CA LEU A 130 -16.68 2.18 7.83
C LEU A 130 -18.13 2.52 8.19
N LYS A 131 -19.01 1.51 8.24
CA LYS A 131 -20.44 1.70 8.57
C LYS A 131 -20.64 2.30 9.96
N ARG A 132 -19.97 1.76 10.99
CA ARG A 132 -20.09 2.25 12.37
C ARG A 132 -19.60 3.68 12.55
N ASN A 133 -18.65 4.12 11.74
CA ASN A 133 -18.09 5.48 11.78
C ASN A 133 -18.69 6.40 10.70
N LEU A 134 -19.84 6.04 10.11
CA LEU A 134 -20.53 6.83 9.08
C LEU A 134 -19.61 7.27 7.93
N HIS A 135 -18.72 6.36 7.50
CA HIS A 135 -17.71 6.61 6.45
C HIS A 135 -16.87 7.86 6.69
N PHE A 136 -16.71 8.28 7.95
CA PHE A 136 -16.00 9.48 8.38
C PHE A 136 -16.52 10.76 7.71
N GLY A 137 -17.82 10.81 7.38
CA GLY A 137 -18.48 11.95 6.74
C GLY A 137 -18.31 12.03 5.23
N LEU A 138 -17.76 11.00 4.58
CA LEU A 138 -17.83 10.84 3.13
C LEU A 138 -19.17 10.23 2.71
N ASP A 139 -19.64 10.51 1.49
CA ASP A 139 -20.78 9.79 0.91
C ASP A 139 -20.44 8.28 0.81
N PRO A 140 -21.21 7.39 1.44
CA PRO A 140 -20.99 5.95 1.33
C PRO A 140 -20.94 5.43 -0.11
N LYS A 141 -21.61 6.09 -1.06
CA LYS A 141 -21.62 5.70 -2.47
C LYS A 141 -20.26 5.88 -3.16
N CYS A 142 -19.42 6.81 -2.68
CA CYS A 142 -18.09 7.02 -3.26
C CYS A 142 -17.02 6.09 -2.66
N VAL A 143 -17.31 5.38 -1.55
CA VAL A 143 -16.36 4.47 -0.90
C VAL A 143 -16.67 3.03 -1.28
N ILE A 144 -15.82 2.45 -2.14
CA ILE A 144 -16.02 1.12 -2.71
C ILE A 144 -14.95 0.16 -2.21
N LEU A 145 -15.38 -0.94 -1.57
CA LEU A 145 -14.47 -2.01 -1.18
C LEU A 145 -14.19 -2.95 -2.36
N LEU A 146 -12.91 -3.19 -2.63
CA LEU A 146 -12.44 -4.21 -3.56
C LEU A 146 -11.88 -5.39 -2.76
N VAL A 147 -12.10 -6.62 -3.20
CA VAL A 147 -11.56 -7.82 -2.54
C VAL A 147 -10.54 -8.48 -3.46
N GLN A 148 -9.28 -8.50 -3.03
CA GLN A 148 -8.25 -9.22 -3.77
C GLN A 148 -8.42 -10.73 -3.64
N SER A 149 -7.93 -11.47 -4.63
CA SER A 149 -7.97 -12.93 -4.63
C SER A 149 -6.92 -13.55 -3.71
N ASN A 150 -7.02 -14.86 -3.46
CA ASN A 150 -6.01 -15.61 -2.71
C ASN A 150 -5.22 -16.53 -3.64
N LEU A 151 -3.98 -16.85 -3.26
CA LEU A 151 -3.15 -17.88 -3.88
C LEU A 151 -2.80 -18.99 -2.88
N PRO A 152 -2.58 -20.22 -3.36
CA PRO A 152 -2.06 -21.31 -2.55
C PRO A 152 -0.70 -20.99 -1.92
N CYS A 153 -0.48 -21.50 -0.70
CA CYS A 153 0.80 -21.55 -0.02
C CYS A 153 1.47 -22.92 -0.26
N PHE A 154 2.80 -22.94 -0.13
CA PHE A 154 3.64 -24.13 -0.32
C PHE A 154 4.44 -24.41 0.95
N ILE A 155 4.65 -25.68 1.32
CA ILE A 155 5.37 -26.10 2.54
C ILE A 155 6.57 -26.95 2.14
N GLY A 156 7.68 -26.76 2.84
CA GLY A 156 8.96 -27.43 2.56
C GLY A 156 9.80 -26.71 1.52
N ASP A 157 11.00 -27.25 1.28
CA ASP A 157 11.87 -26.87 0.16
C ASP A 157 11.55 -27.69 -1.11
N GLU A 158 10.91 -28.85 -0.94
CA GLU A 158 10.27 -29.60 -2.02
C GLU A 158 8.90 -28.95 -2.31
N LEU A 159 8.52 -28.86 -3.58
CA LEU A 159 7.34 -28.13 -4.08
C LEU A 159 6.00 -28.78 -3.68
N GLU A 160 5.91 -29.38 -2.50
CA GLU A 160 4.69 -29.94 -1.95
C GLU A 160 3.77 -28.84 -1.41
N TYR A 161 2.48 -29.03 -1.67
CA TYR A 161 1.46 -28.14 -1.14
C TYR A 161 1.25 -28.46 0.33
N SER A 162 0.81 -27.46 1.11
CA SER A 162 -0.01 -27.79 2.26
C SER A 162 -1.36 -28.26 1.74
N ARG A 163 -1.45 -29.55 1.36
CA ARG A 163 -2.73 -30.26 1.40
C ARG A 163 -2.95 -30.66 2.84
N TYR A 164 -4.19 -30.62 3.29
CA TYR A 164 -4.59 -31.30 4.50
C TYR A 164 -5.03 -32.66 4.00
N PRO A 165 -4.19 -33.70 4.06
CA PRO A 165 -4.71 -35.03 3.79
C PRO A 165 -5.87 -35.23 4.76
N SER A 166 -6.94 -35.86 4.31
CA SER A 166 -7.76 -36.63 5.24
C SER A 166 -6.80 -37.51 6.04
N CYS A 167 -6.57 -37.11 7.30
CA CYS A 167 -5.84 -37.77 8.37
C CYS A 167 -4.85 -38.86 7.98
N GLN A 168 -3.55 -38.60 8.21
CA GLN A 168 -2.67 -39.55 8.93
C GLN A 168 -1.25 -38.97 9.09
N LEU A 169 -1.00 -38.32 10.22
CA LEU A 169 0.36 -38.24 10.79
C LEU A 169 0.25 -38.47 12.30
N ASN A 170 0.67 -39.66 12.70
CA ASN A 170 0.81 -40.10 14.09
C ASN A 170 1.92 -39.34 14.77
N THR A 171 1.63 -38.81 15.96
CA THR A 171 2.54 -38.44 17.07
C THR A 171 1.60 -37.92 18.23
N PRO A 172 2.00 -37.79 19.52
CA PRO A 172 1.06 -37.72 20.66
C PRO A 172 0.80 -36.36 21.35
N LYS A 173 -0.49 -36.17 21.68
CA LYS A 173 -1.10 -35.49 22.85
C LYS A 173 -0.66 -34.04 23.17
N ALA A 174 -1.46 -33.10 22.68
CA ALA A 174 -1.74 -31.84 23.36
C ALA A 174 -3.19 -31.41 23.10
N ASP A 175 -3.79 -30.73 24.08
CA ASP A 175 -5.24 -30.57 24.26
C ASP A 175 -6.03 -30.15 23.02
N VAL A 176 -7.14 -30.87 22.81
CA VAL A 176 -8.07 -30.78 21.66
C VAL A 176 -9.06 -29.65 21.91
N ILE A 177 -9.14 -28.69 20.98
CA ILE A 177 -10.36 -27.89 20.80
C ILE A 177 -11.13 -28.56 19.66
N ASP A 178 -12.29 -29.13 20.00
CA ASP A 178 -13.17 -29.81 19.05
C ASP A 178 -13.98 -28.79 18.25
N PHE A 179 -13.53 -28.49 17.03
CA PHE A 179 -14.19 -27.56 16.11
C PHE A 179 -15.25 -28.25 15.22
N SER A 180 -15.58 -29.53 15.45
CA SER A 180 -16.60 -30.25 14.67
C SER A 180 -18.03 -29.77 14.92
N LYS A 181 -18.22 -28.79 15.81
CA LYS A 181 -19.51 -28.18 16.15
C LYS A 181 -19.67 -26.74 15.66
N ASP A 182 -18.64 -26.15 15.07
CA ASP A 182 -18.74 -24.81 14.48
C ASP A 182 -19.07 -24.93 12.99
N GLU A 183 -20.18 -24.31 12.58
CA GLU A 183 -20.57 -24.13 11.16
C GLU A 183 -19.51 -23.33 10.35
N ASP A 184 -18.45 -22.85 11.01
CA ASP A 184 -17.32 -22.08 10.46
C ASP A 184 -16.10 -22.92 10.04
N PHE A 185 -16.14 -24.27 10.10
CA PHE A 185 -15.01 -25.12 9.68
C PHE A 185 -14.56 -24.85 8.22
N ASP A 186 -15.51 -24.49 7.35
CA ASP A 186 -15.23 -24.16 5.95
C ASP A 186 -14.35 -22.91 5.78
N ASN A 187 -14.17 -22.09 6.83
CA ASN A 187 -13.52 -20.77 6.78
C ASN A 187 -12.59 -20.48 7.97
N PHE A 188 -11.70 -21.41 8.33
CA PHE A 188 -10.74 -21.16 9.41
C PHE A 188 -9.68 -20.08 9.06
N TYR A 189 -9.59 -19.02 9.87
CA TYR A 189 -8.67 -17.89 9.70
C TYR A 189 -7.49 -17.95 10.71
N THR A 190 -6.24 -17.95 10.24
CA THR A 190 -5.05 -17.85 11.12
C THR A 190 -4.02 -16.87 10.58
N ARG A 191 -3.73 -15.78 11.30
CA ARG A 191 -2.60 -14.85 10.99
C ARG A 191 -2.44 -14.51 9.49
N GLY A 192 -3.56 -14.34 8.76
CA GLY A 192 -3.57 -14.06 7.31
C GLY A 192 -3.52 -15.26 6.37
N PHE A 193 -3.77 -16.45 6.88
CA PHE A 193 -3.90 -17.71 6.16
C PHE A 193 -5.31 -18.26 6.31
N ARG A 194 -5.88 -18.77 5.21
CA ARG A 194 -7.21 -19.39 5.17
C ARG A 194 -7.08 -20.80 4.64
N LEU A 195 -7.69 -21.74 5.34
CA LEU A 195 -7.93 -23.06 4.79
C LEU A 195 -9.06 -22.98 3.76
N ASP A 196 -8.81 -23.40 2.53
CA ASP A 196 -9.86 -23.51 1.52
C ASP A 196 -10.23 -24.99 1.33
N VAL A 197 -11.36 -25.37 1.93
CA VAL A 197 -11.93 -26.73 1.85
C VAL A 197 -12.38 -27.10 0.44
N ARG A 198 -12.72 -26.11 -0.41
CA ARG A 198 -13.10 -26.34 -1.82
C ARG A 198 -11.93 -26.84 -2.65
N PHE A 199 -10.71 -26.59 -2.21
CA PHE A 199 -9.48 -27.08 -2.85
C PHE A 199 -8.82 -28.19 -2.04
N GLU A 200 -9.62 -29.10 -1.45
CA GLU A 200 -9.11 -30.26 -0.71
C GLU A 200 -8.21 -29.88 0.47
N GLY A 201 -8.59 -28.81 1.18
CA GLY A 201 -7.85 -28.30 2.33
C GLY A 201 -6.49 -27.75 1.90
N ILE A 202 -6.47 -26.67 1.13
CA ILE A 202 -5.23 -25.96 0.80
C ILE A 202 -5.13 -24.69 1.64
N VAL A 203 -3.96 -24.45 2.25
CA VAL A 203 -3.68 -23.14 2.84
C VAL A 203 -3.52 -22.11 1.74
N THR A 204 -4.28 -21.03 1.83
CA THR A 204 -4.23 -19.89 0.91
C THR A 204 -3.94 -18.60 1.66
N SER A 205 -3.46 -17.59 0.93
CA SER A 205 -3.21 -16.24 1.46
C SER A 205 -3.45 -15.19 0.38
N PRO A 206 -3.65 -13.90 0.74
CA PRO A 206 -3.95 -12.85 -0.25
C PRO A 206 -2.84 -12.73 -1.29
N ASN A 207 -3.21 -12.61 -2.56
CA ASN A 207 -2.28 -12.72 -3.69
C ASN A 207 -1.45 -11.46 -3.97
N GLY A 208 -1.45 -10.46 -3.09
CA GLY A 208 -0.60 -9.28 -3.17
C GLY A 208 -1.26 -8.06 -3.81
N ASN A 209 -0.69 -6.88 -3.54
CA ASN A 209 -1.28 -5.60 -3.95
C ASN A 209 -1.36 -5.39 -5.47
N GLY A 210 -0.58 -6.15 -6.26
CA GLY A 210 -0.68 -6.14 -7.73
C GLY A 210 -2.02 -6.64 -8.26
N ASN A 211 -2.83 -7.33 -7.45
CA ASN A 211 -4.19 -7.73 -7.85
C ASN A 211 -5.15 -6.55 -8.03
N VAL A 212 -4.76 -5.34 -7.61
CA VAL A 212 -5.53 -4.11 -7.78
C VAL A 212 -6.05 -3.93 -9.22
N PHE A 213 -5.22 -4.17 -10.23
CA PHE A 213 -5.59 -4.00 -11.64
C PHE A 213 -6.71 -4.96 -12.08
N GLU A 214 -6.67 -6.21 -11.61
CA GLU A 214 -7.73 -7.17 -11.87
C GLU A 214 -9.03 -6.77 -11.16
N THR A 215 -8.93 -6.35 -9.90
CA THR A 215 -10.12 -5.95 -9.11
C THR A 215 -10.79 -4.70 -9.68
N LEU A 216 -10.00 -3.72 -10.17
CA LEU A 216 -10.51 -2.54 -10.86
C LEU A 216 -11.19 -2.93 -12.17
N HIS A 217 -10.57 -3.80 -12.98
CA HIS A 217 -11.16 -4.27 -14.23
C HIS A 217 -12.52 -4.97 -14.03
N LYS A 218 -12.68 -5.73 -12.94
CA LYS A 218 -13.95 -6.41 -12.62
C LYS A 218 -14.99 -5.48 -11.98
N ASN A 219 -14.61 -4.27 -11.57
CA ASN A 219 -15.50 -3.35 -10.88
C ASN A 219 -16.27 -2.46 -11.88
N TYR A 220 -17.60 -2.56 -11.86
CA TYR A 220 -18.46 -1.83 -12.78
C TYR A 220 -18.34 -0.30 -12.65
N GLU A 221 -18.36 0.23 -11.42
CA GLU A 221 -18.28 1.68 -11.18
C GLU A 221 -16.96 2.27 -11.69
N PHE A 222 -15.84 1.57 -11.47
CA PHE A 222 -14.55 1.97 -12.01
C PHE A 222 -14.54 1.97 -13.54
N MET A 223 -14.99 0.87 -14.15
CA MET A 223 -14.99 0.74 -15.61
C MET A 223 -15.90 1.78 -16.29
N LYS A 224 -16.97 2.21 -15.62
CA LYS A 224 -17.87 3.28 -16.09
C LYS A 224 -17.17 4.64 -16.14
N ILE A 225 -16.35 4.97 -15.14
CA ILE A 225 -15.66 6.28 -15.07
C ILE A 225 -14.32 6.31 -15.80
N LEU A 226 -13.68 5.16 -16.00
CA LEU A 226 -12.31 5.05 -16.53
C LEU A 226 -12.04 5.91 -17.79
N PRO A 227 -12.95 6.00 -18.80
CA PRO A 227 -12.72 6.85 -19.97
C PRO A 227 -12.51 8.34 -19.67
N ASN A 228 -13.01 8.83 -18.53
CA ASN A 228 -12.91 10.22 -18.11
C ASN A 228 -11.77 10.48 -17.12
N ILE A 229 -11.10 9.42 -16.63
CA ILE A 229 -10.06 9.52 -15.62
C ILE A 229 -8.74 9.97 -16.24
N LYS A 230 -8.12 10.97 -15.60
CA LYS A 230 -6.75 11.43 -15.89
C LYS A 230 -5.74 10.88 -14.90
N CYS A 231 -6.15 10.63 -13.66
CA CYS A 231 -5.27 10.11 -12.61
C CYS A 231 -5.96 9.04 -11.75
N VAL A 232 -5.35 7.85 -11.67
CA VAL A 232 -5.64 6.85 -10.64
C VAL A 232 -4.50 6.85 -9.64
N HIS A 233 -4.75 7.35 -8.44
CA HIS A 233 -3.75 7.41 -7.37
C HIS A 233 -3.85 6.16 -6.49
N VAL A 234 -2.76 5.44 -6.27
CA VAL A 234 -2.69 4.24 -5.45
C VAL A 234 -1.70 4.46 -4.32
N ILE A 235 -2.17 4.30 -3.08
CA ILE A 235 -1.36 4.47 -1.86
C ILE A 235 -1.40 3.25 -0.94
N GLY A 236 -0.30 2.98 -0.25
CA GLY A 236 -0.26 2.08 0.90
C GLY A 236 -1.00 2.68 2.11
N VAL A 237 -1.85 1.89 2.78
CA VAL A 237 -2.59 2.38 3.96
C VAL A 237 -1.66 2.71 5.15
N ASP A 238 -0.47 2.13 5.19
CA ASP A 238 0.41 2.16 6.36
C ASP A 238 1.21 3.45 6.53
N ASN A 239 1.36 4.26 5.49
CA ASN A 239 2.02 5.56 5.59
C ASN A 239 1.03 6.64 6.07
N CYS A 240 1.08 7.03 7.34
CA CYS A 240 0.16 8.04 7.88
C CYS A 240 0.41 9.45 7.32
N LEU A 241 1.57 9.72 6.72
CA LEU A 241 1.92 11.00 6.12
C LEU A 241 1.62 11.08 4.62
N SER A 242 1.19 9.98 3.99
CA SER A 242 0.72 10.05 2.59
C SER A 242 -0.38 11.09 2.44
N LYS A 243 -0.39 11.77 1.29
CA LYS A 243 -1.35 12.81 0.92
C LYS A 243 -2.26 12.27 -0.19
N PRO A 244 -3.43 11.68 0.16
CA PRO A 244 -4.39 11.18 -0.82
C PRO A 244 -4.78 12.27 -1.82
N LEU A 245 -4.71 11.95 -3.12
CA LEU A 245 -4.99 12.87 -4.24
C LEU A 245 -4.26 14.23 -4.16
N ASP A 246 -2.98 14.22 -3.78
CA ASP A 246 -2.15 15.43 -3.67
C ASP A 246 -2.18 16.33 -4.94
N PRO A 247 -2.78 17.53 -4.91
CA PRO A 247 -3.10 18.29 -6.12
C PRO A 247 -1.90 18.62 -7.03
N PRO A 248 -0.73 19.07 -6.54
CA PRO A 248 0.43 19.31 -7.41
C PRO A 248 0.83 18.07 -8.24
N PHE A 249 0.71 16.87 -7.66
CA PHE A 249 1.08 15.62 -8.33
C PHE A 249 -0.02 15.15 -9.29
N VAL A 250 -1.29 15.28 -8.88
CA VAL A 250 -2.43 15.02 -9.78
C VAL A 250 -2.37 15.95 -11.00
N GLY A 251 -2.01 17.22 -10.80
CA GLY A 251 -1.84 18.18 -11.87
C GLY A 251 -0.68 17.84 -12.79
N MET A 252 0.48 17.44 -12.23
CA MET A 252 1.62 16.99 -13.03
C MET A 252 1.26 15.76 -13.87
N MET A 253 0.54 14.81 -13.29
CA MET A 253 0.04 13.61 -13.98
C MET A 253 -0.91 13.97 -15.14
N ALA A 254 -1.80 14.93 -14.93
CA ALA A 254 -2.75 15.40 -15.94
C ALA A 254 -2.10 16.26 -17.04
N HIS A 255 -1.01 16.97 -16.71
CA HIS A 255 -0.28 17.83 -17.64
C HIS A 255 0.68 17.05 -18.55
N THR A 256 1.42 16.10 -17.98
CA THR A 256 2.57 15.49 -18.66
C THR A 256 2.11 14.46 -19.70
N GLN A 257 2.18 14.84 -20.98
CA GLN A 257 1.77 13.96 -22.07
C GLN A 257 2.58 12.67 -22.11
N GLY A 258 1.88 11.56 -22.39
CA GLY A 258 2.48 10.23 -22.49
C GLY A 258 2.98 9.63 -21.17
N LEU A 259 2.85 10.34 -20.04
CA LEU A 259 3.20 9.82 -18.73
C LEU A 259 2.21 8.72 -18.34
N ASP A 260 2.72 7.50 -18.17
CA ASP A 260 1.89 6.37 -17.77
C ASP A 260 1.88 6.20 -16.25
N MET A 261 2.99 6.53 -15.58
CA MET A 261 3.15 6.37 -14.14
C MET A 261 4.04 7.45 -13.52
N LEU A 262 3.53 8.13 -12.50
CA LEU A 262 4.27 9.04 -11.62
C LEU A 262 4.39 8.40 -10.24
N ASN A 263 5.58 8.44 -9.64
CA ASN A 263 5.83 7.82 -8.34
C ASN A 263 6.34 8.85 -7.35
N LYS A 264 5.82 8.86 -6.12
CA LYS A 264 6.53 9.55 -5.05
C LYS A 264 7.63 8.65 -4.52
N CYS A 265 8.76 9.26 -4.20
CA CYS A 265 9.91 8.54 -3.69
C CYS A 265 10.70 9.38 -2.69
N VAL A 266 11.46 8.72 -1.84
CA VAL A 266 12.34 9.36 -0.87
C VAL A 266 13.78 8.97 -1.16
N LEU A 267 14.73 9.83 -0.79
CA LEU A 267 16.14 9.44 -0.84
C LEU A 267 16.37 8.25 0.09
N ARG A 268 16.77 7.09 -0.46
CA ARG A 268 17.00 5.86 0.30
C ARG A 268 18.29 5.97 1.12
N THR A 269 18.24 5.58 2.39
CA THR A 269 19.43 5.49 3.23
C THR A 269 20.08 4.11 3.13
N HIS A 270 21.39 4.02 3.42
CA HIS A 270 22.10 2.74 3.35
C HIS A 270 21.51 1.73 4.34
N GLY A 271 21.30 0.48 3.90
CA GLY A 271 20.72 -0.59 4.71
C GLY A 271 19.19 -0.56 4.86
N GLU A 272 18.49 0.41 4.25
CA GLU A 272 17.04 0.54 4.40
C GLU A 272 16.25 -0.51 3.60
N ASN A 273 15.19 -1.03 4.22
CA ASN A 273 14.24 -2.01 3.65
C ASN A 273 13.20 -1.37 2.70
N LEU A 274 13.67 -0.58 1.73
CA LEU A 274 12.86 -0.03 0.64
C LEU A 274 13.30 -0.59 -0.70
N GLY A 275 12.32 -0.97 -1.53
CA GLY A 275 12.56 -1.24 -2.94
C GLY A 275 13.10 -0.02 -3.66
N VAL A 276 13.93 -0.22 -4.69
CA VAL A 276 14.67 0.85 -5.38
C VAL A 276 14.19 1.04 -6.80
N PHE A 277 13.99 2.31 -7.20
CA PHE A 277 13.70 2.66 -8.59
C PHE A 277 14.97 2.55 -9.45
N CYS A 278 14.91 1.75 -10.50
CA CYS A 278 16.03 1.59 -11.43
C CYS A 278 15.55 1.37 -12.87
N VAL A 279 16.46 1.58 -13.82
CA VAL A 279 16.24 1.37 -15.25
C VAL A 279 17.18 0.27 -15.73
N GLY A 280 16.60 -0.81 -16.25
CA GLY A 280 17.31 -1.84 -17.04
C GLY A 280 16.79 -1.80 -18.48
N ASP A 281 16.33 -2.93 -19.01
CA ASP A 281 15.60 -2.98 -20.29
C ASP A 281 14.33 -2.11 -20.27
N PHE A 282 13.75 -1.94 -19.09
CA PHE A 282 12.61 -1.06 -18.81
C PHE A 282 12.70 -0.52 -17.37
N PRO A 283 11.97 0.56 -17.02
CA PRO A 283 11.89 1.07 -15.66
C PRO A 283 11.24 0.05 -14.72
N ARG A 284 11.78 -0.13 -13.52
CA ARG A 284 11.21 -1.06 -12.54
C ARG A 284 11.55 -0.65 -11.11
N ILE A 285 10.86 -1.30 -10.17
CA ILE A 285 11.25 -1.32 -8.76
C ILE A 285 11.80 -2.70 -8.46
N ILE A 286 13.00 -2.76 -7.86
CA ILE A 286 13.54 -4.01 -7.33
C ILE A 286 13.35 -3.99 -5.82
N GLU A 287 12.61 -4.96 -5.30
CA GLU A 287 12.35 -5.06 -3.86
C GLU A 287 13.63 -5.31 -3.05
N TYR A 288 13.65 -4.80 -1.82
CA TYR A 288 14.84 -4.89 -0.97
C TYR A 288 15.26 -6.34 -0.70
N SER A 289 14.28 -7.25 -0.58
CA SER A 289 14.52 -8.68 -0.39
C SER A 289 15.08 -9.39 -1.62
N GLU A 290 15.16 -8.71 -2.75
CA GLU A 290 15.62 -9.27 -4.03
C GLU A 290 16.89 -8.60 -4.56
N LEU A 291 17.49 -7.67 -3.79
CA LEU A 291 18.73 -6.99 -4.20
C LEU A 291 19.90 -7.97 -4.39
N ASP A 292 19.96 -9.06 -3.65
CA ASP A 292 20.99 -10.09 -3.83
C ASP A 292 20.77 -10.97 -5.08
N ARG A 293 19.64 -10.81 -5.79
CA ARG A 293 19.36 -11.53 -7.05
C ARG A 293 19.95 -10.84 -8.28
N LEU A 294 20.67 -9.73 -8.10
CA LEU A 294 21.41 -9.02 -9.12
C LEU A 294 22.72 -9.77 -9.43
N THR A 295 22.95 -10.11 -10.70
CA THR A 295 24.12 -10.91 -11.08
C THR A 295 25.35 -10.10 -11.49
N GLU A 296 25.21 -8.79 -11.73
CA GLU A 296 26.30 -7.89 -12.16
C GLU A 296 26.31 -6.59 -11.34
N ASN A 297 27.49 -5.95 -11.20
CA ASN A 297 27.69 -4.65 -10.52
C ASN A 297 26.66 -3.62 -11.00
N GLY A 298 25.59 -3.39 -10.24
CA GLY A 298 24.47 -2.58 -10.72
C GLY A 298 23.85 -1.62 -9.70
N LEU A 299 23.72 -2.01 -8.43
CA LEU A 299 22.95 -1.21 -7.45
C LEU A 299 23.57 -1.13 -6.03
N LYS A 300 24.67 -1.82 -5.70
CA LYS A 300 25.19 -1.78 -4.32
C LYS A 300 25.86 -0.45 -3.93
N ASP A 301 26.39 0.29 -4.91
CA ASP A 301 27.16 1.52 -4.68
C ASP A 301 26.43 2.83 -5.06
N TYR A 302 25.15 2.74 -5.46
CA TYR A 302 24.41 3.91 -5.93
C TYR A 302 23.43 4.43 -4.87
N VAL A 303 23.28 5.75 -4.86
CA VAL A 303 22.22 6.43 -4.11
C VAL A 303 20.91 6.28 -4.92
N PHE A 304 19.94 5.59 -4.34
CA PHE A 304 18.63 5.38 -4.97
C PHE A 304 17.54 6.18 -4.32
N TYR A 305 16.49 6.37 -5.11
CA TYR A 305 15.18 6.69 -4.58
C TYR A 305 14.48 5.41 -4.15
N GLY A 306 13.94 5.43 -2.93
CA GLY A 306 13.18 4.35 -2.32
C GLY A 306 11.70 4.48 -2.64
N ASN A 307 11.07 3.35 -2.95
CA ASN A 307 9.64 3.22 -3.14
C ASN A 307 8.90 3.39 -1.81
N ILE A 308 7.94 4.32 -1.76
CA ILE A 308 7.08 4.52 -0.59
C ILE A 308 5.64 4.02 -0.80
N CYS A 309 5.39 3.31 -1.91
CA CYS A 309 4.08 2.80 -2.30
C CYS A 309 3.03 3.92 -2.46
N ASP A 310 3.39 4.94 -3.23
CA ASP A 310 2.56 6.09 -3.59
C ASP A 310 2.77 6.33 -5.09
N HIS A 311 1.78 5.88 -5.87
CA HIS A 311 1.86 5.71 -7.32
C HIS A 311 0.64 6.37 -7.97
N MET A 312 0.84 7.17 -9.00
CA MET A 312 -0.23 7.70 -9.85
C MET A 312 -0.11 7.11 -11.24
N PHE A 313 -1.23 6.67 -11.80
CA PHE A 313 -1.32 6.10 -13.14
C PHE A 313 -2.23 6.96 -14.02
N SER A 314 -1.92 7.08 -15.30
CA SER A 314 -2.84 7.72 -16.24
C SER A 314 -4.06 6.83 -16.49
N GLY A 315 -5.22 7.44 -16.72
CA GLY A 315 -6.40 6.69 -17.16
C GLY A 315 -6.16 5.96 -18.48
N ASP A 316 -5.37 6.54 -19.38
CA ASP A 316 -4.95 5.90 -20.64
C ASP A 316 -4.15 4.64 -20.37
N PHE A 317 -3.17 4.69 -19.47
CA PHE A 317 -2.38 3.52 -19.11
C PHE A 317 -3.23 2.44 -18.46
N ILE A 318 -4.09 2.79 -17.49
CA ILE A 318 -5.00 1.83 -16.87
C ILE A 318 -5.93 1.22 -17.92
N SER A 319 -6.45 2.01 -18.86
CA SER A 319 -7.25 1.53 -20.00
C SER A 319 -6.50 0.50 -20.84
N ARG A 320 -5.20 0.71 -21.11
CA ARG A 320 -4.36 -0.30 -21.79
C ARG A 320 -4.17 -1.56 -20.95
N VAL A 321 -3.91 -1.42 -19.64
CA VAL A 321 -3.71 -2.55 -18.72
C VAL A 321 -4.96 -3.43 -18.66
N VAL A 322 -6.16 -2.83 -18.54
CA VAL A 322 -7.42 -3.60 -18.44
C VAL A 322 -7.85 -4.18 -19.78
N SER A 323 -7.81 -3.41 -20.87
CA SER A 323 -8.26 -3.86 -22.20
C SER A 323 -7.42 -5.01 -22.74
N LYS A 324 -6.09 -4.95 -22.57
CA LYS A 324 -5.16 -6.02 -22.98
C LYS A 324 -4.96 -7.08 -21.88
N LYS A 325 -5.60 -6.93 -20.72
CA LYS A 325 -5.44 -7.81 -19.54
C LYS A 325 -3.97 -8.03 -19.15
N LEU A 326 -3.13 -6.98 -19.24
CA LEU A 326 -1.69 -7.07 -18.99
C LEU A 326 -1.37 -7.52 -17.57
N TYR A 327 -2.27 -7.22 -16.62
CA TYR A 327 -2.15 -7.66 -15.24
C TYR A 327 -2.06 -9.20 -15.06
N LYS A 328 -2.47 -9.99 -16.07
CA LYS A 328 -2.32 -11.45 -16.06
C LYS A 328 -0.88 -11.92 -16.26
N ASN A 329 -0.02 -11.06 -16.80
CA ASN A 329 1.38 -11.35 -17.08
C ASN A 329 2.30 -10.83 -15.96
N LEU A 330 1.74 -10.26 -14.88
CA LEU A 330 2.55 -9.78 -13.76
C LEU A 330 3.28 -10.95 -13.09
N PRO A 331 4.58 -10.78 -12.77
CA PRO A 331 5.35 -11.83 -12.13
C PRO A 331 4.85 -12.10 -10.72
N LEU A 332 4.86 -13.37 -10.34
CA LEU A 332 4.66 -13.76 -8.94
C LEU A 332 5.99 -13.75 -8.20
N HIS A 333 5.98 -13.25 -6.97
CA HIS A 333 7.12 -13.17 -6.08
C HIS A 333 6.94 -14.14 -4.91
N ALA A 334 8.00 -14.87 -4.57
CA ALA A 334 7.98 -15.87 -3.50
C ALA A 334 8.58 -15.29 -2.21
N ALA A 335 7.80 -15.30 -1.13
CA ALA A 335 8.23 -14.89 0.20
C ALA A 335 8.22 -16.09 1.16
N LYS A 336 9.37 -16.37 1.80
CA LYS A 336 9.46 -17.42 2.82
C LYS A 336 8.70 -16.98 4.07
N LYS A 337 7.82 -17.82 4.61
CA LYS A 337 6.94 -17.52 5.75
C LYS A 337 6.82 -18.71 6.71
N ARG A 338 6.39 -18.38 7.92
CA ARG A 338 5.89 -19.34 8.93
C ARG A 338 4.42 -19.59 8.65
N ILE A 339 4.14 -20.64 7.90
CA ILE A 339 2.79 -21.01 7.49
C ILE A 339 2.27 -22.05 8.50
N PRO A 340 1.13 -21.77 9.19
CA PRO A 340 0.51 -22.73 10.08
C PRO A 340 0.19 -24.03 9.36
N VAL A 341 0.51 -25.16 9.99
CA VAL A 341 0.23 -26.49 9.46
C VAL A 341 -0.61 -27.27 10.46
N TRP A 342 -1.48 -28.14 9.96
CA TRP A 342 -2.23 -29.03 10.84
C TRP A 342 -1.35 -30.17 11.34
N SER A 343 -1.30 -30.37 12.66
CA SER A 343 -0.70 -31.53 13.28
C SER A 343 -1.79 -32.56 13.53
N HIS A 344 -1.79 -33.64 12.76
CA HIS A 344 -2.68 -34.78 12.97
C HIS A 344 -2.44 -35.44 14.33
N GLU A 345 -1.20 -35.42 14.79
CA GLU A 345 -0.76 -35.86 16.10
C GLU A 345 -1.50 -35.20 17.26
N ASN A 346 -1.57 -33.87 17.20
CA ASN A 346 -2.11 -33.05 18.28
C ASN A 346 -3.55 -32.62 18.01
N GLY A 347 -4.14 -33.03 16.87
CA GLY A 347 -5.45 -32.59 16.43
C GLY A 347 -5.62 -31.06 16.41
N ARG A 348 -4.54 -30.32 16.14
CA ARG A 348 -4.51 -28.85 16.22
C ARG A 348 -3.54 -28.24 15.22
N PHE A 349 -3.73 -26.95 14.96
CA PHE A 349 -2.76 -26.16 14.21
C PHE A 349 -1.47 -25.96 14.98
N VAL A 350 -0.35 -26.23 14.31
CA VAL A 350 1.00 -25.92 14.80
C VAL A 350 1.51 -24.70 14.05
N PHE A 351 1.94 -23.72 14.84
CA PHE A 351 2.65 -22.56 14.34
C PHE A 351 4.14 -22.87 14.39
N PRO A 352 4.81 -22.98 13.23
CA PRO A 352 6.22 -23.34 13.19
C PRO A 352 7.07 -22.23 13.81
N SER A 353 8.14 -22.62 14.51
CA SER A 353 9.13 -21.68 15.07
C SER A 353 9.93 -21.00 13.95
N GLU A 354 10.22 -21.74 12.88
CA GLU A 354 10.99 -21.30 11.72
C GLU A 354 10.14 -21.21 10.44
N CYS A 355 10.65 -20.52 9.43
CA CYS A 355 9.95 -20.43 8.14
C CYS A 355 9.97 -21.79 7.44
N ASN A 356 8.78 -22.34 7.20
CA ASN A 356 8.57 -23.69 6.69
C ASN A 356 7.97 -23.72 5.28
N GLY A 357 7.82 -22.57 4.61
CA GLY A 357 7.24 -22.57 3.27
C GLY A 357 7.16 -21.20 2.61
N TYR A 358 6.44 -21.12 1.49
CA TYR A 358 6.40 -19.97 0.60
C TYR A 358 4.97 -19.45 0.36
N LYS A 359 4.86 -18.13 0.33
CA LYS A 359 3.70 -17.37 -0.16
C LYS A 359 4.05 -16.75 -1.51
N LEU A 360 3.10 -16.78 -2.46
CA LEU A 360 3.19 -16.04 -3.72
C LEU A 360 2.43 -14.72 -3.65
N GLU A 361 3.04 -13.64 -4.13
CA GLU A 361 2.47 -12.29 -4.15
C GLU A 361 2.73 -11.58 -5.48
N LEU A 362 1.75 -10.80 -5.94
CA LEU A 362 1.88 -9.83 -7.02
C LEU A 362 2.21 -8.47 -6.44
N PHE A 363 3.09 -7.71 -7.10
CA PHE A 363 3.35 -6.32 -6.71
C PHE A 363 2.73 -5.31 -7.67
N VAL A 364 2.17 -4.24 -7.11
CA VAL A 364 1.50 -3.15 -7.85
C VAL A 364 2.44 -2.44 -8.83
N PHE A 365 3.72 -2.38 -8.51
CA PHE A 365 4.72 -1.70 -9.32
C PHE A 365 5.29 -2.56 -10.46
N ASP A 366 5.03 -3.88 -10.49
CA ASP A 366 5.51 -4.72 -11.60
C ASP A 366 4.82 -4.40 -12.93
N VAL A 367 3.71 -3.66 -12.87
CA VAL A 367 3.04 -3.12 -14.06
C VAL A 367 3.94 -2.16 -14.85
N MET A 368 5.02 -1.64 -14.24
CA MET A 368 5.99 -0.77 -14.90
C MET A 368 6.58 -1.37 -16.18
N GLU A 369 6.65 -2.70 -16.29
CA GLU A 369 7.05 -3.38 -17.53
C GLU A 369 6.26 -2.94 -18.76
N PHE A 370 5.00 -2.54 -18.57
CA PHE A 370 4.08 -2.17 -19.65
C PHE A 370 4.00 -0.66 -19.90
N THR A 371 4.83 0.12 -19.21
CA THR A 371 4.83 1.58 -19.32
C THR A 371 5.74 2.06 -20.45
N SER A 372 5.36 3.19 -21.05
CA SER A 372 6.16 3.92 -22.03
C SER A 372 7.01 4.99 -21.35
N LYS A 373 6.40 5.73 -20.40
CA LYS A 373 7.07 6.80 -19.64
C LYS A 373 6.74 6.70 -18.16
N VAL A 374 7.79 6.64 -17.35
CA VAL A 374 7.73 6.63 -15.89
C VAL A 374 8.57 7.76 -15.33
N MET A 375 8.02 8.48 -14.36
CA MET A 375 8.74 9.51 -13.61
C MET A 375 8.61 9.27 -12.12
N CYS A 376 9.56 9.83 -11.37
CA CYS A 376 9.51 9.93 -9.92
C CYS A 376 9.50 11.40 -9.48
N VAL A 377 8.96 11.66 -8.29
CA VAL A 377 9.08 12.94 -7.59
C VAL A 377 9.73 12.66 -6.25
N ALA A 378 10.90 13.26 -6.04
CA ALA A 378 11.62 13.21 -4.79
C ALA A 378 10.93 14.12 -3.76
N VAL A 379 10.38 13.51 -2.70
CA VAL A 379 9.71 14.23 -1.61
C VAL A 379 10.55 14.24 -0.34
N GLU A 380 10.28 15.22 0.53
CA GLU A 380 10.93 15.28 1.83
C GLU A 380 10.45 14.13 2.74
N ARG A 381 11.37 13.24 3.10
CA ARG A 381 11.09 12.01 3.87
C ARG A 381 10.35 12.29 5.17
N ASP A 382 10.84 13.23 5.96
CA ASP A 382 10.31 13.50 7.30
C ASP A 382 8.90 14.11 7.25
N LEU A 383 8.52 14.70 6.12
CA LEU A 383 7.20 15.30 5.93
C LEU A 383 6.21 14.38 5.20
N SER A 384 6.71 13.33 4.54
CA SER A 384 5.91 12.51 3.61
C SER A 384 5.92 11.01 3.91
N PHE A 385 6.82 10.50 4.77
CA PHE A 385 7.00 9.06 4.96
C PHE A 385 7.15 8.61 6.42
N ALA A 386 6.05 8.05 6.93
CA ALA A 386 5.94 7.44 8.26
C ALA A 386 5.09 6.15 8.20
N PRO A 387 5.67 5.03 7.71
CA PRO A 387 4.94 3.77 7.58
C PRO A 387 4.84 3.01 8.92
N LEU A 388 3.67 2.46 9.24
CA LEU A 388 3.51 1.50 10.33
C LEU A 388 3.85 0.08 9.88
N LYS A 389 5.01 -0.45 10.29
CA LYS A 389 5.49 -1.79 9.89
C LYS A 389 5.64 -2.76 11.05
N THR A 390 6.13 -2.30 12.21
CA THR A 390 6.52 -3.16 13.34
C THR A 390 6.15 -2.53 14.68
N SER A 391 6.22 -3.33 15.74
CA SER A 391 6.08 -2.88 17.14
C SER A 391 7.42 -2.57 17.79
N TRP A 392 8.53 -2.74 17.06
CA TRP A 392 9.89 -2.58 17.53
C TRP A 392 10.51 -1.32 16.92
N ASP A 393 11.49 -0.71 17.58
CA ASP A 393 12.23 0.47 17.07
C ASP A 393 13.21 0.13 15.91
N CYS A 394 12.80 -0.73 14.97
CA CYS A 394 13.53 -0.91 13.72
C CYS A 394 12.97 0.04 12.64
N ASP A 395 13.87 0.83 12.05
CA ASP A 395 13.61 1.71 10.90
C ASP A 395 12.58 2.84 11.13
N MET A 396 12.37 3.32 12.37
CA MET A 396 11.43 4.41 12.71
C MET A 396 10.01 4.18 12.13
N SER A 397 9.52 2.94 12.27
CA SER A 397 8.31 2.43 11.63
C SER A 397 7.28 1.82 12.60
N ASN A 398 7.37 2.20 13.87
CA ASN A 398 6.40 1.86 14.91
C ASN A 398 5.52 3.06 15.29
N GLU A 399 4.58 2.82 16.20
CA GLU A 399 3.62 3.82 16.66
C GLU A 399 4.28 5.10 17.23
N GLY A 400 5.25 4.96 18.13
CA GLY A 400 5.93 6.13 18.73
C GLY A 400 6.70 6.96 17.70
N ALA A 401 7.39 6.31 16.77
CA ALA A 401 8.08 6.98 15.67
C ALA A 401 7.12 7.72 14.73
N ILE A 402 5.94 7.12 14.46
CA ILE A 402 4.88 7.74 13.67
C ILE A 402 4.32 8.98 14.37
N GLN A 403 3.99 8.86 15.65
CA GLN A 403 3.47 9.96 16.45
C GLN A 403 4.46 11.13 16.50
N TYR A 404 5.75 10.85 16.68
CA TYR A 404 6.82 11.85 16.63
C TYR A 404 6.90 12.56 15.26
N LYS A 405 6.84 11.81 14.16
CA LYS A 405 6.88 12.40 12.80
C LYS A 405 5.65 13.26 12.51
N MET A 406 4.46 12.80 12.91
CA MET A 406 3.22 13.58 12.77
C MET A 406 3.29 14.87 13.59
N ASP A 407 3.72 14.79 14.86
CA ASP A 407 3.93 15.97 15.73
C ASP A 407 4.88 16.99 15.07
N LYS A 408 5.99 16.52 14.49
CA LYS A 408 6.94 17.37 13.76
C LYS A 408 6.27 18.08 12.60
N VAL A 409 5.51 17.36 11.75
CA VAL A 409 4.77 17.94 10.62
C VAL A 409 3.79 19.03 11.10
N PHE A 410 3.00 18.74 12.13
CA PHE A 410 2.00 19.67 12.65
C PHE A 410 2.63 20.93 13.24
N LYS A 411 3.74 20.79 13.97
CA LYS A 411 4.52 21.93 14.47
C LYS A 411 5.13 22.74 13.35
N THR A 412 5.61 22.10 12.28
CA THR A 412 6.07 22.80 11.08
C THR A 412 4.95 23.62 10.46
N TRP A 413 3.72 23.09 10.34
CA TRP A 413 2.59 23.86 9.84
C TRP A 413 2.25 25.07 10.73
N LEU A 414 2.14 24.85 12.04
CA LEU A 414 1.86 25.94 13.00
C LEU A 414 2.95 27.01 13.02
N SER A 415 4.21 26.65 12.76
CA SER A 415 5.30 27.62 12.68
C SER A 415 5.13 28.63 11.53
N THR A 416 4.38 28.28 10.47
CA THR A 416 4.10 29.22 9.35
C THR A 416 3.19 30.38 9.75
N VAL A 417 2.45 30.25 10.86
CA VAL A 417 1.62 31.29 11.45
C VAL A 417 2.20 31.79 12.79
N ASP A 418 3.49 31.59 13.03
CA ASP A 418 4.17 31.97 14.28
C ASP A 418 3.58 31.32 15.56
N CYS A 419 2.82 30.22 15.41
CA CYS A 419 2.31 29.46 16.54
C CYS A 419 3.35 28.45 17.03
N ARG A 420 3.54 28.38 18.35
CA ARG A 420 4.45 27.42 19.00
C ARG A 420 3.65 26.46 19.87
N VAL A 421 4.11 25.22 19.96
CA VAL A 421 3.52 24.19 20.82
C VAL A 421 4.60 23.62 21.74
N ASP A 422 4.36 23.71 23.04
CA ASP A 422 5.15 23.06 24.08
C ASP A 422 4.47 21.75 24.50
N GLY A 423 4.95 20.61 23.98
CA GLY A 423 4.34 19.29 24.13
C GLY A 423 3.88 18.68 22.80
N ILE A 424 3.12 17.58 22.85
CA ILE A 424 2.61 16.87 21.66
C ILE A 424 1.51 17.68 20.98
N CYS A 425 1.55 17.75 19.66
CA CYS A 425 0.52 18.34 18.81
C CYS A 425 -0.11 17.28 17.91
N GLU A 426 -1.43 17.29 17.78
CA GLU A 426 -2.18 16.57 16.76
C GLU A 426 -3.10 17.56 16.04
N ILE A 427 -3.03 17.65 14.71
CA ILE A 427 -3.96 18.43 13.89
C ILE A 427 -4.88 17.45 13.16
N SER A 428 -6.18 17.60 13.35
CA SER A 428 -7.18 16.82 12.64
C SER A 428 -7.06 17.03 11.13
N PRO A 429 -7.05 15.97 10.31
CA PRO A 429 -7.07 16.15 8.86
C PRO A 429 -8.28 16.91 8.34
N THR A 430 -9.35 16.98 9.13
CA THR A 430 -10.57 17.73 8.80
C THR A 430 -10.42 19.23 8.99
N LEU A 431 -9.45 19.65 9.82
CA LEU A 431 -9.07 21.05 9.99
C LEU A 431 -8.12 21.49 8.87
N SER A 432 -7.10 20.67 8.62
CA SER A 432 -6.00 20.98 7.71
C SER A 432 -5.50 19.73 6.95
N TYR A 433 -5.52 19.79 5.62
CA TYR A 433 -4.98 18.75 4.74
C TYR A 433 -3.45 18.82 4.64
N SER A 434 -2.90 20.04 4.60
CA SER A 434 -1.50 20.32 4.27
C SER A 434 -0.90 21.52 4.98
N GLY A 435 -1.53 21.99 6.06
CA GLY A 435 -1.12 23.16 6.83
C GLY A 435 -1.93 24.43 6.54
N GLU A 436 -2.94 24.36 5.67
CA GLU A 436 -3.89 25.44 5.47
C GLU A 436 -4.87 25.58 6.65
N ASN A 437 -5.57 26.73 6.76
CA ASN A 437 -6.61 26.98 7.76
C ASN A 437 -6.12 26.95 9.23
N LEU A 438 -4.93 27.50 9.48
CA LEU A 438 -4.34 27.61 10.82
C LEU A 438 -4.20 29.06 11.33
N GLU A 439 -4.73 30.03 10.60
CA GLU A 439 -4.60 31.46 10.89
C GLU A 439 -5.14 31.86 12.28
N GLU A 440 -6.16 31.16 12.77
CA GLU A 440 -6.71 31.41 14.10
C GLU A 440 -5.70 31.16 15.23
N TYR A 441 -4.61 30.42 14.97
CA TYR A 441 -3.56 30.11 15.94
C TYR A 441 -2.40 31.10 15.91
N ARG A 442 -2.48 32.13 15.07
CA ARG A 442 -1.37 33.04 14.81
C ARG A 442 -0.78 33.64 16.10
N GLY A 443 0.54 33.50 16.25
CA GLY A 443 1.30 34.05 17.38
C GLY A 443 1.00 33.42 18.75
N LYS A 444 0.20 32.35 18.82
CA LYS A 444 -0.13 31.67 20.09
C LYS A 444 0.99 30.77 20.57
N LEU A 445 1.06 30.59 21.89
CA LEU A 445 1.82 29.52 22.54
C LEU A 445 0.82 28.52 23.13
N LEU A 446 0.79 27.31 22.57
CA LEU A 446 -0.08 26.23 23.02
C LEU A 446 0.71 25.28 23.94
N LYS A 447 0.05 24.78 24.99
CA LYS A 447 0.62 23.81 25.93
C LYS A 447 -0.05 22.45 25.71
N GLY A 448 0.75 21.43 25.44
CA GLY A 448 0.33 20.10 25.05
C GLY A 448 -0.04 19.17 26.21
N PRO A 449 -0.62 17.99 25.90
CA PRO A 449 -0.96 17.54 24.55
C PRO A 449 -2.13 18.37 23.97
N VAL A 450 -1.99 18.84 22.72
CA VAL A 450 -3.03 19.61 22.02
C VAL A 450 -3.60 18.83 20.84
N TYR A 451 -4.90 18.97 20.65
CA TYR A 451 -5.61 18.50 19.48
C TYR A 451 -6.39 19.66 18.86
N LEU A 452 -6.13 19.94 17.58
CA LEU A 452 -6.77 21.02 16.82
C LEU A 452 -7.72 20.41 15.78
N GLU A 453 -8.97 20.86 15.72
CA GLU A 453 -10.01 20.34 14.81
C GLU A 453 -10.93 21.43 14.25
#